data_AF-A0A316S8C3-F1
#
_entry.id   AF-A0A316S8C3-F1
#
_cell.length_a   1.000
_cell.length_b   1.000
_cell.length_c   1.000
_cell.angle_alpha   90.00
_cell.angle_beta   90.00
_cell.angle_gamma   90.00
#
_symmetry.space_group_name_H-M   'P 1'
#
loop_
_entity.id
_entity.type
_entity.pdbx_description
1 polymer ?
#
loop_
_entity_poly.entity_id
_entity_poly.type
_entity_poly.pdbx_seq_one_letter_code
_entity_poly.pdbx_strand_id
1 'polypeptide(L)'
;MAADNGLENLKTDCIAALRKGDEDAFEAAAVKLKEYAPDDLQFKMETLGLLACLALKQNCRRSALKALNLLSVCSLDIAPDGAAAESIFLRNLHFAAVMSARTHDKDIFAAAVSKLAVRYARTGYVKENTEAFVNLLTALMFIAADRRYTNVLPMLRWLSLRLCSNEAVGEDILLPFLREWACLAAQAARRDWQDIAAQLLNGLFYFLLKQHSFELARSLLLYVMMHMQMYAAWDGADKAFKTYAPVQNFSLLLFYRAVKLKDENRRVAIVRLLLRAWRDFIAAAARQNMQDEMELYQSWFACGQAAESAKYKKRCRLFIQLTLGYWAAQQPRTSKKQLKYLKNIFEPDLVKDKYLHLLKAVR
;
A
#
# COMPACT_ATOMS: atom_id res chain seq x y z
N MET A 1 -11.59 46.78 -8.93
CA MET A 1 -10.13 46.58 -9.12
C MET A 1 -9.35 47.28 -8.01
N ALA A 2 -9.44 46.78 -6.77
CA ALA A 2 -8.72 47.32 -5.61
C ALA A 2 -8.58 46.27 -4.49
N ALA A 3 -8.33 45.00 -4.85
CA ALA A 3 -8.30 43.88 -3.90
C ALA A 3 -6.91 43.22 -3.72
N ASP A 4 -5.86 43.61 -4.44
CA ASP A 4 -4.71 42.70 -4.66
C ASP A 4 -3.38 43.06 -3.96
N ASN A 5 -3.26 44.25 -3.35
CA ASN A 5 -1.95 44.68 -2.82
C ASN A 5 -1.62 44.14 -1.43
N GLY A 6 -2.62 43.87 -0.59
CA GLY A 6 -2.38 43.48 0.81
C GLY A 6 -1.80 42.07 0.97
N LEU A 7 -2.30 41.11 0.19
CA LEU A 7 -1.90 39.71 0.28
C LEU A 7 -0.53 39.46 -0.38
N GLU A 8 -0.23 40.14 -1.49
CA GLU A 8 1.11 40.18 -2.08
C GLU A 8 2.13 40.86 -1.14
N ASN A 9 1.76 41.96 -0.46
CA ASN A 9 2.64 42.59 0.53
C ASN A 9 2.97 41.63 1.69
N LEU A 10 1.98 40.93 2.23
CA LEU A 10 2.19 39.92 3.28
C LEU A 10 3.09 38.76 2.82
N LYS A 11 2.93 38.33 1.57
CA LYS A 11 3.83 37.34 0.96
C LYS A 11 5.25 37.88 0.88
N THR A 12 5.46 39.13 0.46
CA THR A 12 6.80 39.73 0.42
C THR A 12 7.41 39.88 1.81
N ASP A 13 6.61 40.23 2.82
CA ASP A 13 7.04 40.33 4.22
C ASP A 13 7.47 38.96 4.77
N CYS A 14 6.68 37.92 4.51
CA CYS A 14 7.02 36.55 4.89
C CYS A 14 8.31 36.08 4.21
N ILE A 15 8.51 36.38 2.92
CA ILE A 15 9.74 36.04 2.19
C ILE A 15 10.94 36.82 2.74
N ALA A 16 10.76 38.10 3.08
CA ALA A 16 11.82 38.92 3.66
C ALA A 16 12.24 38.42 5.05
N ALA A 17 11.28 38.05 5.91
CA ALA A 17 11.53 37.45 7.22
C ALA A 17 12.30 36.13 7.09
N LEU A 18 11.86 35.25 6.19
CA LEU A 18 12.54 33.99 5.87
C LEU A 18 13.98 34.21 5.40
N ARG A 19 14.22 35.13 4.45
CA ARG A 19 15.58 35.48 3.99
C ARG A 19 16.50 35.98 5.10
N LYS A 20 15.95 36.65 6.11
CA LYS A 20 16.70 37.13 7.28
C LYS A 20 16.85 36.07 8.38
N GLY A 21 16.18 34.91 8.25
CA GLY A 21 16.13 33.88 9.29
C GLY A 21 15.30 34.27 10.51
N ASP A 22 14.47 35.31 10.41
CA ASP A 22 13.63 35.80 11.50
C ASP A 22 12.32 35.03 11.53
N GLU A 23 12.32 33.92 12.27
CA GLU A 23 11.13 33.07 12.41
C GLU A 23 10.01 33.75 13.21
N ASP A 24 10.30 34.73 14.08
CA ASP A 24 9.26 35.42 14.87
C ASP A 24 8.50 36.41 13.99
N ALA A 25 9.22 37.19 13.17
CA ALA A 25 8.61 38.06 12.18
C ALA A 25 7.80 37.28 11.14
N PHE A 26 8.28 36.09 10.74
CA PHE A 26 7.52 35.21 9.86
C PHE A 26 6.19 34.77 10.51
N GLU A 27 6.22 34.32 11.77
CA GLU A 27 5.01 33.87 12.44
C GLU A 27 3.98 34.99 12.60
N ALA A 28 4.43 36.20 12.95
CA ALA A 28 3.56 37.37 13.07
C ALA A 28 2.89 37.75 11.74
N ALA A 29 3.64 37.69 10.62
CA ALA A 29 3.10 37.97 9.29
C ALA A 29 2.18 36.84 8.79
N ALA A 30 2.56 35.58 9.01
CA ALA A 30 1.81 34.43 8.51
C ALA A 30 0.44 34.26 9.18
N VAL A 31 0.27 34.68 10.44
CA VAL A 31 -1.04 34.65 11.12
C VAL A 31 -2.03 35.60 10.46
N LYS A 32 -1.59 36.76 9.97
CA LYS A 32 -2.44 37.74 9.28
C LYS A 32 -3.03 37.20 7.98
N LEU A 33 -2.42 36.18 7.35
CA LEU A 33 -2.99 35.51 6.18
C LEU A 33 -4.37 34.86 6.46
N LYS A 34 -4.69 34.57 7.73
CA LYS A 34 -6.01 34.06 8.12
C LYS A 34 -7.12 35.11 8.07
N GLU A 35 -6.78 36.39 8.19
CA GLU A 35 -7.74 37.50 8.34
C GLU A 35 -8.37 37.92 7.02
N TYR A 36 -7.80 37.49 5.88
CA TYR A 36 -8.29 37.80 4.54
C TYR A 36 -9.52 36.96 4.16
N ALA A 37 -10.30 37.41 3.19
CA ALA A 37 -11.54 36.76 2.74
C ALA A 37 -11.31 35.33 2.18
N PRO A 38 -12.35 34.46 2.18
CA PRO A 38 -12.31 33.13 1.58
C PRO A 38 -12.23 33.16 0.04
N ASP A 39 -12.56 34.28 -0.60
CA ASP A 39 -12.49 34.41 -2.07
C ASP A 39 -11.04 34.27 -2.62
N ASP A 40 -10.04 34.54 -1.77
CA ASP A 40 -8.61 34.41 -2.10
C ASP A 40 -8.01 33.03 -1.73
N LEU A 41 -8.85 32.04 -1.42
CA LEU A 41 -8.41 30.77 -0.82
C LEU A 41 -7.32 30.06 -1.65
N GLN A 42 -7.45 30.04 -2.97
CA GLN A 42 -6.48 29.41 -3.86
C GLN A 42 -5.11 30.09 -3.77
N PHE A 43 -5.08 31.43 -3.86
CA PHE A 43 -3.85 32.21 -3.76
C PHE A 43 -3.18 32.03 -2.39
N LYS A 44 -3.97 31.98 -1.30
CA LYS A 44 -3.44 31.71 0.05
C LYS A 44 -2.76 30.35 0.12
N MET A 45 -3.38 29.31 -0.44
CA MET A 45 -2.80 27.97 -0.42
C MET A 45 -1.52 27.87 -1.24
N GLU A 46 -1.46 28.54 -2.39
CA GLU A 46 -0.24 28.62 -3.20
C GLU A 46 0.88 29.38 -2.48
N THR A 47 0.54 30.51 -1.85
CA THR A 47 1.48 31.30 -1.05
C THR A 47 2.01 30.48 0.12
N LEU A 48 1.15 29.81 0.87
CA LEU A 48 1.55 28.98 2.02
C LEU A 48 2.39 27.77 1.58
N GLY A 49 2.07 27.14 0.45
CA GLY A 49 2.89 26.07 -0.14
C GLY A 49 4.29 26.55 -0.52
N LEU A 50 4.40 27.71 -1.16
CA LEU A 50 5.66 28.35 -1.50
C LEU A 50 6.47 28.70 -0.26
N LEU A 51 5.85 29.34 0.73
CA LEU A 51 6.51 29.73 1.99
C LEU A 51 7.02 28.51 2.77
N ALA A 52 6.25 27.41 2.81
CA ALA A 52 6.71 26.16 3.42
C ALA A 52 7.97 25.61 2.72
N CYS A 53 8.00 25.63 1.38
CA CYS A 53 9.16 25.17 0.60
C CYS A 53 10.39 26.08 0.79
N LEU A 54 10.20 27.40 0.84
CA LEU A 54 11.27 28.37 1.07
C LEU A 54 11.85 28.24 2.48
N ALA A 55 10.99 28.12 3.49
CA ALA A 55 11.40 27.91 4.87
C ALA A 55 12.24 26.63 5.03
N LEU A 56 11.82 25.52 4.39
CA LEU A 56 12.59 24.29 4.34
C LEU A 56 13.96 24.48 3.68
N LYS A 57 14.03 25.20 2.55
CA LYS A 57 15.29 25.48 1.85
C LYS A 57 16.27 26.30 2.71
N GLN A 58 15.74 27.16 3.58
CA GLN A 58 16.52 28.01 4.47
C GLN A 58 16.71 27.41 5.87
N ASN A 59 16.32 26.14 6.06
CA ASN A 59 16.43 25.43 7.34
C ASN A 59 15.64 26.09 8.50
N CYS A 60 14.59 26.87 8.18
CA CYS A 60 13.67 27.50 9.14
C CYS A 60 12.52 26.54 9.46
N ARG A 61 12.79 25.54 10.32
CA ARG A 61 11.89 24.42 10.59
C ARG A 61 10.57 24.86 11.23
N ARG A 62 10.58 25.84 12.14
CA ARG A 62 9.38 26.31 12.84
C ARG A 62 8.44 27.02 11.87
N SER A 63 9.01 27.88 11.03
CA SER A 63 8.30 28.60 9.97
C SER A 63 7.68 27.65 8.94
N ALA A 64 8.41 26.59 8.54
CA ALA A 64 7.88 25.57 7.64
C ALA A 64 6.68 24.82 8.24
N LEU A 65 6.78 24.41 9.52
CA LEU A 65 5.69 23.75 10.22
C LEU A 65 4.48 24.68 10.38
N LYS A 66 4.70 25.96 10.67
CA LYS A 66 3.65 26.98 10.76
C LYS A 66 2.94 27.14 9.42
N ALA A 67 3.67 27.28 8.32
CA ALA A 67 3.09 27.38 6.97
C ALA A 67 2.23 26.16 6.62
N LEU A 68 2.70 24.95 6.95
CA LEU A 68 1.94 23.71 6.78
C LEU A 68 0.67 23.65 7.64
N ASN A 69 0.76 24.11 8.89
CA ASN A 69 -0.41 24.20 9.78
C ASN A 69 -1.46 25.15 9.20
N LEU A 70 -1.04 26.31 8.70
CA LEU A 70 -1.94 27.28 8.06
C LEU A 70 -2.55 26.73 6.78
N LEU A 71 -1.75 26.07 5.92
CA LEU A 71 -2.23 25.42 4.71
C LEU A 71 -3.32 24.39 5.03
N SER A 72 -3.13 23.59 6.08
CA SER A 72 -4.13 22.63 6.54
C SER A 72 -5.38 23.30 7.10
N VAL A 73 -5.29 24.48 7.71
CA VAL A 73 -6.47 25.23 8.18
C VAL A 73 -7.26 25.78 7.00
N CYS A 74 -6.60 26.45 6.04
CA CYS A 74 -7.24 26.93 4.82
C CYS A 74 -7.93 25.80 4.04
N SER A 75 -7.36 24.60 4.05
CA SER A 75 -7.95 23.45 3.38
C SER A 75 -9.31 23.00 3.94
N LEU A 76 -9.70 23.47 5.13
CA LEU A 76 -11.02 23.21 5.72
C LEU A 76 -12.11 24.11 5.14
N ASP A 77 -11.72 25.26 4.57
CA ASP A 77 -12.64 26.22 3.94
C ASP A 77 -12.95 25.85 2.49
N ILE A 78 -12.37 24.76 1.97
CA ILE A 78 -12.65 24.23 0.62
C ILE A 78 -14.09 23.71 0.59
N ALA A 79 -14.90 24.31 -0.29
CA ALA A 79 -16.27 23.87 -0.53
C ALA A 79 -16.32 22.42 -1.06
N PRO A 80 -17.41 21.66 -0.81
CA PRO A 80 -17.52 20.26 -1.21
C PRO A 80 -17.37 20.00 -2.73
N ASP A 81 -17.70 20.99 -3.55
CA ASP A 81 -17.60 21.06 -5.02
C ASP A 81 -16.34 21.81 -5.51
N GLY A 82 -15.45 22.17 -4.58
CA GLY A 82 -14.25 22.96 -4.83
C GLY A 82 -13.08 22.17 -5.42
N ALA A 83 -13.28 21.41 -6.50
CA ALA A 83 -12.25 20.52 -7.05
C ALA A 83 -10.94 21.25 -7.41
N ALA A 84 -11.01 22.44 -7.98
CA ALA A 84 -9.80 23.21 -8.30
C ALA A 84 -8.98 23.57 -7.05
N ALA A 85 -9.65 24.01 -5.97
CA ALA A 85 -9.02 24.39 -4.71
C ALA A 85 -8.39 23.19 -4.00
N GLU A 86 -9.07 22.04 -4.04
CA GLU A 86 -8.56 20.76 -3.53
C GLU A 86 -7.29 20.33 -4.27
N SER A 87 -7.26 20.41 -5.61
CA SER A 87 -6.08 20.09 -6.40
C SER A 87 -4.89 20.98 -6.05
N ILE A 88 -5.13 22.28 -5.84
CA ILE A 88 -4.12 23.25 -5.39
C ILE A 88 -3.59 22.87 -4.01
N PHE A 89 -4.46 22.51 -3.06
CA PHE A 89 -4.03 22.05 -1.74
C PHE A 89 -3.13 20.81 -1.84
N LEU A 90 -3.57 19.78 -2.57
CA LEU A 90 -2.82 18.53 -2.72
C LEU A 90 -1.46 18.74 -3.39
N ARG A 91 -1.41 19.60 -4.41
CA ARG A 91 -0.17 19.98 -5.10
C ARG A 91 0.80 20.71 -4.17
N ASN A 92 0.31 21.68 -3.39
CA ASN A 92 1.17 22.43 -2.47
C ASN A 92 1.67 21.57 -1.30
N LEU A 93 0.82 20.69 -0.78
CA LEU A 93 1.23 19.70 0.22
C LEU A 93 2.27 18.73 -0.35
N HIS A 94 2.09 18.27 -1.59
CA HIS A 94 3.06 17.44 -2.30
C HIS A 94 4.43 18.13 -2.37
N PHE A 95 4.47 19.40 -2.79
CA PHE A 95 5.73 20.14 -2.88
C PHE A 95 6.43 20.26 -1.52
N ALA A 96 5.70 20.59 -0.45
CA ALA A 96 6.27 20.66 0.88
C ALA A 96 6.77 19.30 1.39
N ALA A 97 6.05 18.20 1.08
CA ALA A 97 6.47 16.84 1.41
C ALA A 97 7.75 16.42 0.63
N VAL A 98 7.82 16.72 -0.66
CA VAL A 98 9.02 16.45 -1.47
C VAL A 98 10.21 17.27 -0.97
N MET A 99 10.00 18.55 -0.64
CA MET A 99 11.06 19.42 -0.14
C MET A 99 11.57 18.99 1.24
N SER A 100 10.67 18.57 2.14
CA SER A 100 11.08 18.01 3.45
C SER A 100 11.86 16.70 3.27
N ALA A 101 11.45 15.84 2.35
CA ALA A 101 12.20 14.64 2.02
C ALA A 101 13.59 14.94 1.40
N ARG A 102 13.71 15.98 0.55
CA ARG A 102 14.99 16.42 -0.02
C ARG A 102 15.93 17.01 1.01
N THR A 103 15.39 17.74 1.98
CA THR A 103 16.15 18.34 3.09
C THR A 103 16.39 17.37 4.26
N HIS A 104 15.95 16.11 4.13
CA HIS A 104 16.07 15.06 5.15
C HIS A 104 15.32 15.36 6.46
N ASP A 105 14.33 16.27 6.43
CA ASP A 105 13.48 16.55 7.59
C ASP A 105 12.29 15.57 7.64
N LYS A 106 12.52 14.47 8.36
CA LYS A 106 11.52 13.43 8.58
C LYS A 106 10.28 13.93 9.33
N ASP A 107 10.46 14.89 10.23
CA ASP A 107 9.38 15.36 11.10
C ASP A 107 8.42 16.27 10.35
N ILE A 108 8.94 17.14 9.48
CA ILE A 108 8.09 17.95 8.59
C ILE A 108 7.39 17.06 7.56
N PHE A 109 8.08 16.04 7.02
CA PHE A 109 7.41 15.08 6.14
C PHE A 109 6.26 14.36 6.85
N ALA A 110 6.49 13.86 8.07
CA ALA A 110 5.46 13.22 8.88
C ALA A 110 4.31 14.18 9.21
N ALA A 111 4.61 15.45 9.50
CA ALA A 111 3.62 16.48 9.72
C ALA A 111 2.75 16.70 8.48
N ALA A 112 3.33 16.80 7.28
CA ALA A 112 2.59 16.96 6.03
C ALA A 112 1.61 15.81 5.80
N VAL A 113 2.05 14.55 5.97
CA VAL A 113 1.16 13.38 5.86
C VAL A 113 0.09 13.36 6.96
N SER A 114 0.45 13.75 8.18
CA SER A 114 -0.50 13.83 9.30
C SER A 114 -1.60 14.87 9.04
N LYS A 115 -1.27 16.04 8.47
CA LYS A 115 -2.27 17.06 8.10
C LYS A 115 -3.25 16.53 7.06
N LEU A 116 -2.75 15.81 6.05
CA LEU A 116 -3.60 15.14 5.07
C LEU A 116 -4.55 14.12 5.73
N ALA A 117 -4.01 13.28 6.62
CA ALA A 117 -4.79 12.28 7.34
C ALA A 117 -5.88 12.90 8.23
N VAL A 118 -5.54 13.94 8.99
CA VAL A 118 -6.50 14.64 9.87
C VAL A 118 -7.60 15.30 9.06
N ARG A 119 -7.26 15.92 7.93
CA ARG A 119 -8.24 16.55 7.04
C ARG A 119 -9.24 15.53 6.52
N TYR A 120 -8.77 14.45 5.89
CA TYR A 120 -9.65 13.41 5.35
C TYR A 120 -10.37 12.58 6.42
N ALA A 121 -9.87 12.57 7.66
CA ALA A 121 -10.65 12.06 8.79
C ALA A 121 -11.88 12.91 9.09
N ARG A 122 -11.80 14.24 8.88
CA ARG A 122 -12.87 15.21 9.20
C ARG A 122 -13.83 15.44 8.04
N THR A 123 -13.34 15.63 6.82
CA THR A 123 -14.16 15.99 5.64
C THR A 123 -14.79 14.79 4.95
N GLY A 124 -14.31 13.57 5.24
CA GLY A 124 -15.02 12.33 4.95
C GLY A 124 -14.95 11.81 3.51
N TYR A 125 -14.66 12.60 2.47
CA TYR A 125 -14.60 12.07 1.10
C TYR A 125 -14.04 13.02 0.03
N VAL A 126 -13.42 12.46 -1.02
CA VAL A 126 -12.94 13.15 -2.24
C VAL A 126 -13.71 12.56 -3.43
N LYS A 127 -14.78 13.23 -3.90
CA LYS A 127 -15.51 12.76 -5.09
C LYS A 127 -14.84 13.19 -6.39
N GLU A 128 -14.30 14.40 -6.46
CA GLU A 128 -13.97 15.02 -7.75
C GLU A 128 -12.47 15.04 -8.09
N ASN A 129 -11.57 14.74 -7.14
CA ASN A 129 -10.11 14.77 -7.33
C ASN A 129 -9.41 13.44 -7.05
N THR A 130 -10.08 12.34 -7.30
CA THR A 130 -9.51 11.02 -7.02
C THR A 130 -8.15 10.83 -7.68
N GLU A 131 -7.98 11.24 -8.93
CA GLU A 131 -6.71 11.06 -9.64
C GLU A 131 -5.57 11.86 -9.00
N ALA A 132 -5.79 13.14 -8.69
CA ALA A 132 -4.81 13.97 -7.99
C ALA A 132 -4.43 13.38 -6.63
N PHE A 133 -5.41 12.85 -5.90
CA PHE A 133 -5.19 12.19 -4.61
C PHE A 133 -4.41 10.88 -4.76
N VAL A 134 -4.74 10.04 -5.75
CA VAL A 134 -4.02 8.80 -6.07
C VAL A 134 -2.57 9.09 -6.46
N ASN A 135 -2.34 10.10 -7.29
CA ASN A 135 -1.01 10.54 -7.69
C ASN A 135 -0.19 11.02 -6.48
N LEU A 136 -0.79 11.81 -5.60
CA LEU A 136 -0.16 12.24 -4.35
C LEU A 136 0.17 11.03 -3.45
N LEU A 137 -0.77 10.10 -3.24
CA LEU A 137 -0.54 8.91 -2.42
C LEU A 137 0.59 8.05 -2.98
N THR A 138 0.64 7.89 -4.30
CA THR A 138 1.70 7.14 -4.99
C THR A 138 3.06 7.78 -4.70
N ALA A 139 3.18 9.10 -4.88
CA ALA A 139 4.41 9.82 -4.63
C ALA A 139 4.84 9.76 -3.16
N LEU A 140 3.91 9.98 -2.22
CA LEU A 140 4.21 9.92 -0.79
C LEU A 140 4.59 8.53 -0.31
N MET A 141 3.93 7.47 -0.83
CA MET A 141 4.31 6.08 -0.54
C MET A 141 5.70 5.75 -1.07
N PHE A 142 6.04 6.20 -2.30
CA PHE A 142 7.38 6.03 -2.86
C PHE A 142 8.44 6.68 -1.97
N ILE A 143 8.25 7.95 -1.61
CA ILE A 143 9.20 8.69 -0.76
C ILE A 143 9.34 8.04 0.62
N ALA A 144 8.21 7.68 1.26
CA ALA A 144 8.22 7.07 2.57
C ALA A 144 8.89 5.69 2.57
N ALA A 145 8.69 4.90 1.52
CA ALA A 145 9.33 3.60 1.37
C ALA A 145 10.83 3.74 1.09
N ASP A 146 11.23 4.61 0.15
CA ASP A 146 12.63 4.80 -0.25
C ASP A 146 13.49 5.37 0.89
N ARG A 147 12.96 6.36 1.62
CA ARG A 147 13.62 6.97 2.79
C ARG A 147 13.44 6.19 4.10
N ARG A 148 12.74 5.05 4.07
CA ARG A 148 12.43 4.22 5.24
C ARG A 148 11.73 4.98 6.38
N TYR A 149 10.79 5.86 6.04
CA TYR A 149 9.93 6.55 7.00
C TYR A 149 8.81 5.63 7.50
N THR A 150 9.22 4.60 8.26
CA THR A 150 8.35 3.52 8.75
C THR A 150 7.20 4.00 9.63
N ASN A 151 7.36 5.12 10.34
CA ASN A 151 6.32 5.75 11.16
C ASN A 151 5.18 6.37 10.32
N VAL A 152 5.44 6.70 9.05
CA VAL A 152 4.47 7.37 8.16
C VAL A 152 3.70 6.38 7.29
N LEU A 153 4.29 5.23 6.97
CA LEU A 153 3.63 4.17 6.18
C LEU A 153 2.27 3.71 6.74
N PRO A 154 2.05 3.55 8.06
CA PRO A 154 0.72 3.27 8.60
C PRO A 154 -0.34 4.32 8.23
N MET A 155 0.02 5.62 8.27
CA MET A 155 -0.89 6.71 7.92
C MET A 155 -1.21 6.72 6.43
N LEU A 156 -0.20 6.51 5.58
CA LEU A 156 -0.41 6.41 4.12
C LEU A 156 -1.29 5.23 3.75
N ARG A 157 -1.09 4.06 4.39
CA ARG A 157 -1.97 2.90 4.23
C ARG A 157 -3.41 3.21 4.62
N TRP A 158 -3.60 3.90 5.74
CA TRP A 158 -4.93 4.31 6.19
C TRP A 158 -5.59 5.29 5.22
N LEU A 159 -4.83 6.24 4.68
CA LEU A 159 -5.30 7.16 3.66
C LEU A 159 -5.72 6.43 2.38
N SER A 160 -4.93 5.45 1.92
CA SER A 160 -5.29 4.64 0.77
C SER A 160 -6.62 3.92 0.96
N LEU A 161 -6.94 3.44 2.16
CA LEU A 161 -8.23 2.79 2.44
C LEU A 161 -9.44 3.71 2.27
N ARG A 162 -9.25 5.04 2.18
CA ARG A 162 -10.33 5.97 1.84
C ARG A 162 -10.77 5.87 0.38
N LEU A 163 -9.96 5.26 -0.48
CA LEU A 163 -10.33 4.90 -1.84
C LEU A 163 -11.23 3.66 -1.89
N CYS A 164 -11.26 2.84 -0.82
CA CYS A 164 -12.12 1.67 -0.80
C CYS A 164 -13.58 2.08 -0.80
N SER A 165 -14.40 1.41 -1.63
CA SER A 165 -15.83 1.68 -1.74
C SER A 165 -16.16 3.11 -2.17
N ASN A 166 -15.21 3.81 -2.81
CA ASN A 166 -15.48 5.10 -3.43
C ASN A 166 -16.06 4.87 -4.84
N GLU A 167 -17.32 5.28 -5.05
CA GLU A 167 -18.05 5.07 -6.31
C GLU A 167 -17.41 5.83 -7.49
N ALA A 168 -16.71 6.93 -7.20
CA ALA A 168 -15.98 7.71 -8.21
C ALA A 168 -14.65 7.04 -8.65
N VAL A 169 -14.32 5.87 -8.09
CA VAL A 169 -13.02 5.22 -8.28
C VAL A 169 -13.22 3.83 -8.86
N GLY A 170 -13.14 3.77 -10.18
CA GLY A 170 -13.19 2.52 -10.92
C GLY A 170 -11.92 1.68 -10.76
N GLU A 171 -11.99 0.43 -11.26
CA GLU A 171 -10.85 -0.48 -11.28
C GLU A 171 -9.72 0.01 -12.21
N ASP A 172 -10.04 0.86 -13.18
CA ASP A 172 -9.12 1.53 -14.11
C ASP A 172 -8.15 2.47 -13.39
N ILE A 173 -8.60 3.17 -12.35
CA ILE A 173 -7.76 4.04 -11.52
C ILE A 173 -7.04 3.23 -10.42
N LEU A 174 -7.74 2.27 -9.79
CA LEU A 174 -7.17 1.47 -8.69
C LEU A 174 -6.08 0.52 -9.16
N LEU A 175 -6.23 -0.13 -10.31
CA LEU A 175 -5.31 -1.16 -10.75
C LEU A 175 -3.88 -0.63 -10.97
N PRO A 176 -3.65 0.50 -11.67
CA PRO A 176 -2.33 1.11 -11.77
C PRO A 176 -1.74 1.49 -10.40
N PHE A 177 -2.53 2.14 -9.55
CA PHE A 177 -2.11 2.53 -8.20
C PHE A 177 -1.64 1.34 -7.35
N LEU A 178 -2.43 0.26 -7.33
CA LEU A 178 -2.11 -0.93 -6.56
C LEU A 178 -0.93 -1.70 -7.15
N ARG A 179 -0.71 -1.64 -8.47
CA ARG A 179 0.47 -2.21 -9.13
C ARG A 179 1.74 -1.45 -8.73
N GLU A 180 1.71 -0.12 -8.70
CA GLU A 180 2.83 0.69 -8.21
C GLU A 180 3.15 0.38 -6.74
N TRP A 181 2.11 0.22 -5.91
CA TRP A 181 2.30 -0.25 -4.53
C TRP A 181 2.95 -1.65 -4.49
N ALA A 182 2.47 -2.61 -5.27
CA ALA A 182 3.09 -3.93 -5.36
C ALA A 182 4.55 -3.87 -5.84
N CYS A 183 4.87 -2.99 -6.80
CA CYS A 183 6.24 -2.73 -7.26
C CYS A 183 7.12 -2.18 -6.14
N LEU A 184 6.64 -1.20 -5.37
CA LEU A 184 7.35 -0.67 -4.21
C LEU A 184 7.67 -1.76 -3.18
N ALA A 185 6.71 -2.64 -2.91
CA ALA A 185 6.94 -3.77 -2.02
C ALA A 185 8.00 -4.73 -2.56
N ALA A 186 7.99 -5.02 -3.87
CA ALA A 186 8.99 -5.87 -4.51
C ALA A 186 10.38 -5.23 -4.54
N GLN A 187 10.48 -3.91 -4.75
CA GLN A 187 11.74 -3.17 -4.66
C GLN A 187 12.31 -3.18 -3.24
N ALA A 188 11.45 -2.97 -2.22
CA ALA A 188 11.83 -3.08 -0.82
C ALA A 188 12.34 -4.50 -0.48
N ALA A 189 11.66 -5.54 -0.97
CA ALA A 189 12.09 -6.93 -0.80
C ALA A 189 13.48 -7.17 -1.40
N ARG A 190 13.73 -6.72 -2.64
CA ARG A 190 15.02 -6.86 -3.33
C ARG A 190 16.18 -6.12 -2.65
N ARG A 191 15.90 -5.01 -1.97
CA ARG A 191 16.90 -4.25 -1.19
C ARG A 191 17.09 -4.78 0.24
N ASP A 192 16.49 -5.93 0.55
CA ASP A 192 16.48 -6.56 1.87
C ASP A 192 15.83 -5.70 2.98
N TRP A 193 14.85 -4.87 2.62
CA TRP A 193 14.08 -4.05 3.57
C TRP A 193 12.84 -4.81 4.03
N GLN A 194 13.08 -5.92 4.73
CA GLN A 194 12.06 -6.90 5.13
C GLN A 194 10.85 -6.27 5.83
N ASP A 195 11.08 -5.38 6.80
CA ASP A 195 10.00 -4.71 7.54
C ASP A 195 9.13 -3.83 6.63
N ILE A 196 9.74 -3.13 5.68
CA ILE A 196 9.03 -2.25 4.74
C ILE A 196 8.24 -3.09 3.75
N ALA A 197 8.86 -4.12 3.16
CA ALA A 197 8.19 -5.05 2.26
C ALA A 197 6.96 -5.69 2.94
N ALA A 198 7.12 -6.18 4.17
CA ALA A 198 6.03 -6.76 4.94
C ALA A 198 4.93 -5.74 5.23
N GLN A 199 5.26 -4.51 5.62
CA GLN A 199 4.27 -3.46 5.88
C GLN A 199 3.49 -3.06 4.63
N LEU A 200 4.16 -2.94 3.49
CA LEU A 200 3.54 -2.60 2.20
C LEU A 200 2.62 -3.73 1.73
N LEU A 201 3.10 -4.98 1.72
CA LEU A 201 2.28 -6.13 1.31
C LEU A 201 1.07 -6.33 2.22
N ASN A 202 1.24 -6.24 3.54
CA ASN A 202 0.12 -6.36 4.47
C ASN A 202 -0.93 -5.25 4.24
N GLY A 203 -0.50 -4.02 3.96
CA GLY A 203 -1.39 -2.92 3.63
C GLY A 203 -2.14 -3.14 2.32
N LEU A 204 -1.42 -3.56 1.26
CA LEU A 204 -1.98 -3.89 -0.04
C LEU A 204 -3.04 -4.98 0.07
N PHE A 205 -2.75 -6.07 0.77
CA PHE A 205 -3.69 -7.16 0.96
C PHE A 205 -4.88 -6.78 1.82
N TYR A 206 -4.68 -5.96 2.86
CA TYR A 206 -5.79 -5.43 3.64
C TYR A 206 -6.72 -4.55 2.79
N PHE A 207 -6.16 -3.71 1.91
CA PHE A 207 -6.93 -2.94 0.93
C PHE A 207 -7.78 -3.84 0.04
N LEU A 208 -7.19 -4.88 -0.57
CA LEU A 208 -7.92 -5.83 -1.41
C LEU A 208 -9.05 -6.55 -0.67
N LEU A 209 -8.85 -6.86 0.62
CA LEU A 209 -9.87 -7.47 1.47
C LEU A 209 -11.05 -6.56 1.79
N LYS A 210 -10.86 -5.23 1.71
CA LYS A 210 -11.88 -4.20 1.94
C LYS A 210 -12.59 -3.81 0.65
N GLN A 211 -11.92 -3.86 -0.50
CA GLN A 211 -12.54 -3.53 -1.79
C GLN A 211 -13.54 -4.57 -2.27
N HIS A 212 -13.44 -5.82 -1.81
CA HIS A 212 -14.35 -6.93 -2.16
C HIS A 212 -14.47 -7.25 -3.68
N SER A 213 -13.55 -6.73 -4.52
CA SER A 213 -13.47 -7.09 -5.95
C SER A 213 -12.63 -8.34 -6.17
N PHE A 214 -13.22 -9.33 -6.84
CA PHE A 214 -12.51 -10.55 -7.25
C PHE A 214 -11.51 -10.28 -8.37
N GLU A 215 -11.84 -9.44 -9.34
CA GLU A 215 -10.96 -9.15 -10.49
C GLU A 215 -9.71 -8.38 -10.07
N LEU A 216 -9.84 -7.39 -9.18
CA LEU A 216 -8.69 -6.71 -8.58
C LEU A 216 -7.85 -7.68 -7.76
N ALA A 217 -8.47 -8.49 -6.88
CA ALA A 217 -7.73 -9.47 -6.07
C ALA A 217 -6.98 -10.49 -6.94
N ARG A 218 -7.61 -10.95 -8.03
CA ARG A 218 -7.00 -11.86 -9.00
C ARG A 218 -5.80 -11.22 -9.69
N SER A 219 -6.00 -10.02 -10.24
CA SER A 219 -4.96 -9.31 -10.98
C SER A 219 -3.75 -8.99 -10.12
N LEU A 220 -3.98 -8.49 -8.90
CA LEU A 220 -2.90 -8.12 -7.99
C LEU A 220 -2.20 -9.33 -7.37
N LEU A 221 -2.93 -10.40 -7.04
CA LEU A 221 -2.30 -11.62 -6.52
C LEU A 221 -1.34 -12.22 -7.55
N LEU A 222 -1.77 -12.36 -8.80
CA LEU A 222 -0.91 -12.88 -9.87
C LEU A 222 0.30 -11.96 -10.12
N TYR A 223 0.09 -10.64 -10.04
CA TYR A 223 1.18 -9.68 -10.19
C TYR A 223 2.21 -9.78 -9.05
N VAL A 224 1.77 -9.91 -7.80
CA VAL A 224 2.67 -10.09 -6.64
C VAL A 224 3.36 -11.46 -6.70
N MET A 225 2.66 -12.52 -7.14
CA MET A 225 3.24 -13.85 -7.34
C MET A 225 4.38 -13.83 -8.36
N MET A 226 4.24 -13.06 -9.44
CA MET A 226 5.32 -12.86 -10.41
C MET A 226 6.55 -12.21 -9.77
N HIS A 227 6.37 -11.18 -8.95
CA HIS A 227 7.48 -10.56 -8.20
C HIS A 227 8.13 -11.53 -7.20
N MET A 228 7.32 -12.33 -6.51
CA MET A 228 7.80 -13.38 -5.61
C MET A 228 8.60 -14.45 -6.37
N GLN A 229 8.16 -14.83 -7.58
CA GLN A 229 8.88 -15.76 -8.45
C GLN A 229 10.25 -15.19 -8.85
N MET A 230 10.30 -13.93 -9.29
CA MET A 230 11.59 -13.27 -9.60
C MET A 230 12.51 -13.23 -8.39
N TYR A 231 11.96 -12.94 -7.20
CA TYR A 231 12.73 -12.92 -5.96
C TYR A 231 13.26 -14.32 -5.62
N ALA A 232 12.44 -15.37 -5.77
CA ALA A 232 12.87 -16.76 -5.54
C ALA A 232 13.99 -17.20 -6.48
N ALA A 233 14.02 -16.70 -7.72
CA ALA A 233 15.07 -16.99 -8.70
C ALA A 233 16.41 -16.32 -8.35
N TRP A 234 16.39 -15.19 -7.65
CA TRP A 234 17.59 -14.43 -7.32
C TRP A 234 18.15 -14.75 -5.93
N ASP A 235 17.26 -14.79 -4.94
CA ASP A 235 17.61 -14.91 -3.52
C ASP A 235 17.29 -16.28 -2.93
N GLY A 236 16.66 -17.17 -3.72
CA GLY A 236 16.25 -18.52 -3.31
C GLY A 236 14.82 -18.60 -2.76
N ALA A 237 14.20 -19.77 -2.94
CA ALA A 237 12.81 -19.99 -2.57
C ALA A 237 12.54 -19.83 -1.06
N ASP A 238 13.47 -20.25 -0.20
CA ASP A 238 13.33 -20.15 1.26
C ASP A 238 13.21 -18.69 1.72
N LYS A 239 14.04 -17.80 1.18
CA LYS A 239 13.95 -16.37 1.46
C LYS A 239 12.65 -15.80 0.89
N ALA A 240 12.25 -16.22 -0.31
CA ALA A 240 10.99 -15.78 -0.90
C ALA A 240 9.78 -16.11 0.00
N PHE A 241 9.69 -17.33 0.53
CA PHE A 241 8.60 -17.71 1.44
C PHE A 241 8.57 -16.87 2.73
N LYS A 242 9.73 -16.45 3.25
CA LYS A 242 9.84 -15.58 4.43
C LYS A 242 9.44 -14.14 4.10
N THR A 243 10.07 -13.53 3.10
CA THR A 243 9.82 -12.13 2.68
C THR A 243 8.37 -11.92 2.23
N TYR A 244 7.82 -12.88 1.49
CA TYR A 244 6.44 -12.85 0.97
C TYR A 244 5.44 -13.62 1.85
N ALA A 245 5.73 -13.84 3.14
CA ALA A 245 4.78 -14.38 4.09
C ALA A 245 3.40 -13.65 4.10
N PRO A 246 3.30 -12.32 3.88
CA PRO A 246 2.00 -11.66 3.70
C PRO A 246 1.12 -12.25 2.59
N VAL A 247 1.71 -12.79 1.52
CA VAL A 247 0.96 -13.40 0.41
C VAL A 247 0.33 -14.74 0.82
N GLN A 248 1.06 -15.53 1.62
CA GLN A 248 0.52 -16.73 2.27
C GLN A 248 -0.65 -16.35 3.18
N ASN A 249 -0.47 -15.34 4.02
CA ASN A 249 -1.50 -14.90 4.96
C ASN A 249 -2.78 -14.45 4.24
N PHE A 250 -2.64 -13.68 3.16
CA PHE A 250 -3.74 -13.25 2.31
C PHE A 250 -4.44 -14.45 1.66
N SER A 251 -3.66 -15.40 1.11
CA SER A 251 -4.19 -16.62 0.49
C SER A 251 -5.00 -17.46 1.48
N LEU A 252 -4.51 -17.66 2.70
CA LEU A 252 -5.22 -18.39 3.75
C LEU A 252 -6.51 -17.69 4.17
N LEU A 253 -6.50 -16.36 4.24
CA LEU A 253 -7.67 -15.58 4.63
C LEU A 253 -8.73 -15.58 3.53
N LEU A 254 -8.33 -15.41 2.27
CA LEU A 254 -9.22 -15.55 1.12
C LEU A 254 -9.80 -16.96 1.03
N PHE A 255 -8.98 -17.99 1.20
CA PHE A 255 -9.43 -19.38 1.23
C PHE A 255 -10.48 -19.60 2.33
N TYR A 256 -10.22 -19.11 3.55
CA TYR A 256 -11.15 -19.24 4.67
C TYR A 256 -12.48 -18.50 4.42
N ARG A 257 -12.45 -17.32 3.78
CA ARG A 257 -13.66 -16.60 3.37
C ARG A 257 -14.41 -17.36 2.27
N ALA A 258 -13.68 -17.86 1.25
CA ALA A 258 -14.26 -18.58 0.11
C ALA A 258 -14.99 -19.85 0.54
N VAL A 259 -14.42 -20.64 1.46
CA VAL A 259 -15.04 -21.87 1.99
C VAL A 259 -16.39 -21.58 2.68
N LYS A 260 -16.63 -20.35 3.16
CA LYS A 260 -17.89 -19.94 3.78
C LYS A 260 -18.88 -19.31 2.80
N LEU A 261 -18.50 -19.07 1.55
CA LEU A 261 -19.40 -18.50 0.55
C LEU A 261 -20.51 -19.51 0.21
N LYS A 262 -21.74 -19.00 0.14
CA LYS A 262 -22.91 -19.75 -0.34
C LYS A 262 -22.87 -19.94 -1.86
N ASP A 263 -22.39 -18.94 -2.59
CA ASP A 263 -22.21 -18.98 -4.03
C ASP A 263 -21.08 -19.96 -4.40
N GLU A 264 -21.47 -21.11 -4.96
CA GLU A 264 -20.57 -22.17 -5.35
C GLU A 264 -19.62 -21.77 -6.49
N ASN A 265 -20.10 -21.02 -7.48
CA ASN A 265 -19.30 -20.62 -8.63
C ASN A 265 -18.18 -19.67 -8.19
N ARG A 266 -18.51 -18.65 -7.38
CA ARG A 266 -17.50 -17.74 -6.82
C ARG A 266 -16.55 -18.47 -5.86
N ARG A 267 -17.05 -19.39 -5.04
CA ARG A 267 -16.22 -20.21 -4.15
C ARG A 267 -15.19 -21.02 -4.94
N VAL A 268 -15.62 -21.74 -5.98
CA VAL A 268 -14.75 -22.54 -6.84
C VAL A 268 -13.75 -21.65 -7.58
N ALA A 269 -14.18 -20.50 -8.12
CA ALA A 269 -13.30 -19.57 -8.81
C ALA A 269 -12.16 -19.05 -7.91
N ILE A 270 -12.47 -18.61 -6.67
CA ILE A 270 -11.46 -18.13 -5.72
C ILE A 270 -10.51 -19.25 -5.32
N VAL A 271 -11.03 -20.43 -4.98
CA VAL A 271 -10.17 -21.53 -4.53
C VAL A 271 -9.28 -22.01 -5.68
N ARG A 272 -9.82 -22.15 -6.90
CA ARG A 272 -9.04 -22.51 -8.09
C ARG A 272 -7.95 -21.49 -8.37
N LEU A 273 -8.24 -20.19 -8.28
CA LEU A 273 -7.23 -19.14 -8.42
C LEU A 273 -6.07 -19.32 -7.42
N LEU A 274 -6.39 -19.53 -6.13
CA LEU A 274 -5.37 -19.68 -5.09
C LEU A 274 -4.50 -20.93 -5.31
N LEU A 275 -5.13 -22.09 -5.53
CA LEU A 275 -4.38 -23.34 -5.72
C LEU A 275 -3.52 -23.29 -6.99
N ARG A 276 -4.06 -22.71 -8.07
CA ARG A 276 -3.32 -22.53 -9.31
C ARG A 276 -2.16 -21.56 -9.15
N ALA A 277 -2.36 -20.41 -8.52
CA ALA A 277 -1.29 -19.41 -8.34
C ALA A 277 -0.09 -19.98 -7.57
N TRP A 278 -0.35 -20.69 -6.46
CA TRP A 278 0.72 -21.32 -5.68
C TRP A 278 1.39 -22.48 -6.41
N ARG A 279 0.63 -23.31 -7.13
CA ARG A 279 1.20 -24.37 -7.99
C ARG A 279 2.08 -23.77 -9.08
N ASP A 280 1.58 -22.76 -9.80
CA ASP A 280 2.29 -22.10 -10.90
C ASP A 280 3.59 -21.44 -10.39
N PHE A 281 3.54 -20.78 -9.22
CA PHE A 281 4.74 -20.26 -8.55
C PHE A 281 5.75 -21.37 -8.24
N ILE A 282 5.32 -22.47 -7.60
CA ILE A 282 6.22 -23.58 -7.24
C ILE A 282 6.87 -24.19 -8.49
N ALA A 283 6.08 -24.49 -9.51
CA ALA A 283 6.59 -25.06 -10.76
C ALA A 283 7.58 -24.11 -11.45
N ALA A 284 7.33 -22.79 -11.42
CA ALA A 284 8.19 -21.82 -12.04
C ALA A 284 9.50 -21.60 -11.26
N ALA A 285 9.42 -21.50 -9.93
CA ALA A 285 10.59 -21.36 -9.07
C ALA A 285 11.46 -22.65 -9.08
N ALA A 286 10.84 -23.83 -9.11
CA ALA A 286 11.53 -25.11 -9.25
C ALA A 286 12.34 -25.18 -10.56
N ARG A 287 11.73 -24.78 -11.69
CA ARG A 287 12.41 -24.72 -12.99
C ARG A 287 13.57 -23.74 -13.01
N GLN A 288 13.38 -22.55 -12.44
CA GLN A 288 14.41 -21.51 -12.42
C GLN A 288 15.61 -21.91 -11.55
N ASN A 289 15.36 -22.61 -10.44
CA ASN A 289 16.41 -23.06 -9.52
C ASN A 289 16.96 -24.45 -9.86
N MET A 290 16.47 -25.10 -10.92
CA MET A 290 16.82 -26.48 -11.31
C MET A 290 16.62 -27.49 -10.17
N GLN A 291 15.54 -27.32 -9.40
CA GLN A 291 15.19 -28.16 -8.26
C GLN A 291 13.89 -28.93 -8.51
N ASP A 292 13.68 -30.01 -7.76
CA ASP A 292 12.40 -30.72 -7.77
C ASP A 292 11.31 -29.89 -7.08
N GLU A 293 10.09 -29.86 -7.64
CA GLU A 293 8.93 -29.19 -7.02
C GLU A 293 8.69 -29.67 -5.57
N MET A 294 9.02 -30.94 -5.29
CA MET A 294 9.00 -31.55 -3.96
C MET A 294 9.78 -30.76 -2.91
N GLU A 295 10.99 -30.29 -3.24
CA GLU A 295 11.84 -29.54 -2.32
C GLU A 295 11.18 -28.20 -1.96
N LEU A 296 10.60 -27.51 -2.93
CA LEU A 296 9.88 -26.26 -2.70
C LEU A 296 8.63 -26.45 -1.84
N TYR A 297 7.90 -27.56 -2.01
CA TYR A 297 6.78 -27.90 -1.13
C TYR A 297 7.26 -28.15 0.31
N GLN A 298 8.42 -28.79 0.51
CA GLN A 298 8.99 -28.98 1.85
C GLN A 298 9.42 -27.64 2.46
N SER A 299 10.11 -26.78 1.71
CA SER A 299 10.49 -25.43 2.14
C SER A 299 9.29 -24.57 2.54
N TRP A 300 8.23 -24.58 1.71
CA TRP A 300 6.99 -23.87 2.01
C TRP A 300 6.33 -24.40 3.28
N PHE A 301 6.30 -25.72 3.43
CA PHE A 301 5.75 -26.37 4.61
C PHE A 301 6.55 -26.05 5.88
N ALA A 302 7.88 -26.09 5.82
CA ALA A 302 8.76 -25.74 6.93
C ALA A 302 8.54 -24.29 7.40
N CYS A 303 8.41 -23.34 6.46
CA CYS A 303 8.07 -21.95 6.77
C CYS A 303 6.72 -21.85 7.51
N GLY A 304 5.72 -22.61 7.08
CA GLY A 304 4.42 -22.66 7.75
C GLY A 304 4.45 -23.30 9.15
N GLN A 305 5.35 -24.28 9.37
CA GLN A 305 5.52 -24.96 10.66
C GLN A 305 6.33 -24.14 11.67
N ALA A 306 7.14 -23.19 11.22
CA ALA A 306 7.91 -22.30 12.08
C ALA A 306 7.05 -21.26 12.83
N ALA A 307 5.82 -21.00 12.40
CA ALA A 307 4.94 -20.03 13.04
C ALA A 307 4.53 -20.45 14.46
N GLU A 308 4.42 -19.53 15.42
CA GLU A 308 4.08 -19.88 16.81
C GLU A 308 2.66 -20.46 16.97
N SER A 309 1.70 -19.95 16.19
CA SER A 309 0.29 -20.33 16.32
C SER A 309 0.00 -21.73 15.76
N ALA A 310 -0.41 -22.66 16.62
CA ALA A 310 -0.88 -24.00 16.22
C ALA A 310 -2.03 -23.94 15.19
N LYS A 311 -2.92 -22.96 15.33
CA LYS A 311 -4.02 -22.72 14.38
C LYS A 311 -3.50 -22.31 13.00
N TYR A 312 -2.46 -21.49 12.95
CA TYR A 312 -1.80 -21.09 11.71
C TYR A 312 -1.11 -22.29 11.05
N LYS A 313 -0.32 -23.06 11.81
CA LYS A 313 0.32 -24.30 11.32
C LYS A 313 -0.69 -25.25 10.67
N LYS A 314 -1.83 -25.48 11.32
CA LYS A 314 -2.93 -26.33 10.81
C LYS A 314 -3.52 -25.77 9.51
N ARG A 315 -3.74 -24.45 9.41
CA ARG A 315 -4.27 -23.80 8.20
C ARG A 315 -3.30 -23.87 7.03
N CYS A 316 -2.02 -23.58 7.27
CA CYS A 316 -0.97 -23.73 6.27
C CYS A 316 -0.90 -25.16 5.75
N ARG A 317 -0.85 -26.15 6.65
CA ARG A 317 -0.84 -27.57 6.27
C ARG A 317 -2.02 -27.94 5.38
N LEU A 318 -3.26 -27.58 5.78
CA LEU A 318 -4.45 -27.85 4.98
C LEU A 318 -4.35 -27.23 3.58
N PHE A 319 -3.91 -25.97 3.50
CA PHE A 319 -3.78 -25.28 2.22
C PHE A 319 -2.73 -25.93 1.31
N ILE A 320 -1.58 -26.32 1.86
CA ILE A 320 -0.53 -27.04 1.12
C ILE A 320 -1.02 -28.40 0.64
N GLN A 321 -1.73 -29.17 1.49
CA GLN A 321 -2.34 -30.45 1.10
C GLN A 321 -3.34 -30.29 -0.05
N LEU A 322 -4.16 -29.23 -0.03
CA LEU A 322 -5.08 -28.93 -1.13
C LEU A 322 -4.35 -28.58 -2.42
N THR A 323 -3.28 -27.78 -2.35
CA THR A 323 -2.45 -27.43 -3.51
C THR A 323 -1.77 -28.67 -4.08
N LEU A 324 -1.24 -29.56 -3.25
CA LEU A 324 -0.67 -30.85 -3.66
C LEU A 324 -1.73 -31.76 -4.30
N GLY A 325 -2.94 -31.80 -3.74
CA GLY A 325 -4.05 -32.56 -4.29
C GLY A 325 -4.56 -32.02 -5.63
N TYR A 326 -4.42 -30.71 -5.87
CA TYR A 326 -4.71 -30.06 -7.15
C TYR A 326 -3.62 -30.34 -8.18
N TRP A 327 -2.35 -30.21 -7.78
CA TRP A 327 -1.19 -30.56 -8.57
C TRP A 327 -1.21 -32.03 -9.03
N ALA A 328 -1.53 -32.96 -8.13
CA ALA A 328 -1.59 -34.38 -8.42
C ALA A 328 -2.62 -34.73 -9.51
N ALA A 329 -3.73 -33.99 -9.58
CA ALA A 329 -4.73 -34.17 -10.63
C ALA A 329 -4.23 -33.68 -12.00
N GLN A 330 -3.39 -32.64 -12.04
CA GLN A 330 -2.88 -32.06 -13.27
C GLN A 330 -1.63 -32.74 -13.81
N GLN A 331 -0.78 -33.28 -12.93
CA GLN A 331 0.46 -33.96 -13.28
C GLN A 331 0.59 -35.33 -12.59
N PRO A 332 -0.28 -36.31 -12.90
CA PRO A 332 -0.36 -37.57 -12.16
C PRO A 332 0.92 -38.42 -12.21
N ARG A 333 1.70 -38.35 -13.30
CA ARG A 333 2.96 -39.11 -13.44
C ARG A 333 4.08 -38.57 -12.55
N THR A 334 4.31 -37.26 -12.59
CA THR A 334 5.36 -36.58 -11.81
C THR A 334 5.02 -36.59 -10.32
N SER A 335 3.78 -36.23 -9.99
CA SER A 335 3.31 -36.20 -8.61
C SER A 335 3.39 -37.56 -7.92
N LYS A 336 3.01 -38.66 -8.59
CA LYS A 336 3.10 -40.01 -8.01
C LYS A 336 4.53 -40.39 -7.61
N LYS A 337 5.55 -39.92 -8.34
CA LYS A 337 6.96 -40.17 -8.01
C LYS A 337 7.46 -39.32 -6.84
N GLN A 338 6.96 -38.10 -6.68
CA GLN A 338 7.45 -37.15 -5.68
C GLN A 338 6.64 -37.15 -4.37
N LEU A 339 5.34 -37.43 -4.41
CA LEU A 339 4.44 -37.44 -3.24
C LEU A 339 4.90 -38.41 -2.14
N LYS A 340 5.58 -39.50 -2.49
CA LYS A 340 6.16 -40.45 -1.52
C LYS A 340 7.17 -39.82 -0.55
N TYR A 341 7.77 -38.68 -0.92
CA TYR A 341 8.72 -37.93 -0.10
C TYR A 341 8.07 -36.78 0.69
N LEU A 342 6.75 -36.60 0.58
CA LEU A 342 5.99 -35.53 1.25
C LEU A 342 5.06 -36.06 2.35
N LYS A 343 5.31 -37.27 2.86
CA LYS A 343 4.45 -37.93 3.88
C LYS A 343 4.24 -37.07 5.12
N ASN A 344 5.29 -36.38 5.57
CA ASN A 344 5.25 -35.46 6.70
C ASN A 344 4.21 -34.33 6.53
N ILE A 345 3.90 -33.91 5.30
CA ILE A 345 2.88 -32.89 5.01
C ILE A 345 1.47 -33.48 5.18
N PHE A 346 1.27 -34.74 4.80
CA PHE A 346 -0.02 -35.44 4.85
C PHE A 346 -0.40 -35.96 6.25
N GLU A 347 0.50 -35.89 7.23
CA GLU A 347 0.24 -36.35 8.60
C GLU A 347 0.13 -35.16 9.59
N PRO A 348 -1.06 -34.84 10.15
CA PRO A 348 -2.35 -35.49 9.93
C PRO A 348 -3.03 -35.05 8.63
N ASP A 349 -3.90 -35.91 8.08
CA ASP A 349 -4.71 -35.60 6.90
C ASP A 349 -5.84 -34.64 7.29
N LEU A 350 -5.87 -33.47 6.64
CA LEU A 350 -6.85 -32.42 6.87
C LEU A 350 -7.85 -32.29 5.73
N VAL A 351 -7.64 -32.94 4.58
CA VAL A 351 -8.49 -32.82 3.39
C VAL A 351 -9.64 -33.82 3.45
N LYS A 352 -10.58 -33.57 4.37
CA LYS A 352 -11.77 -34.41 4.61
C LYS A 352 -13.08 -33.71 4.20
N ASP A 353 -14.12 -34.50 3.98
CA ASP A 353 -15.51 -34.06 3.74
C ASP A 353 -15.62 -32.92 2.72
N LYS A 354 -16.01 -31.73 3.18
CA LYS A 354 -16.17 -30.51 2.38
C LYS A 354 -14.91 -30.11 1.62
N TYR A 355 -13.72 -30.36 2.16
CA TYR A 355 -12.46 -30.02 1.49
C TYR A 355 -12.16 -30.99 0.35
N LEU A 356 -12.55 -32.26 0.49
CA LEU A 356 -12.45 -33.24 -0.58
C LEU A 356 -13.44 -32.92 -1.71
N HIS A 357 -14.68 -32.54 -1.38
CA HIS A 357 -15.66 -32.07 -2.37
C HIS A 357 -15.15 -30.82 -3.11
N LEU A 358 -14.63 -29.85 -2.36
CA LEU A 358 -14.05 -28.63 -2.93
C LEU A 358 -12.88 -28.95 -3.86
N LEU A 359 -11.99 -29.85 -3.46
CA LEU A 359 -10.87 -30.28 -4.29
C LEU A 359 -11.34 -30.94 -5.59
N LYS A 360 -12.41 -31.74 -5.55
CA LYS A 360 -13.02 -32.33 -6.76
C LYS A 360 -13.61 -31.26 -7.69
N ALA A 361 -14.26 -30.24 -7.13
CA ALA A 361 -14.91 -29.18 -7.90
C ALA A 361 -13.92 -28.22 -8.59
N VAL A 362 -12.72 -28.02 -8.02
CA VAL A 362 -11.72 -27.09 -8.57
C VAL A 362 -10.78 -27.73 -9.59
N ARG A 363 -10.73 -29.07 -9.65
CA ARG A 363 -9.92 -29.85 -10.59
C ARG A 363 -10.20 -29.51 -12.05
#